data_AF-A0A920TQS8-F1
#
_entry.id   AF-A0A920TQS8-F1
#
_cell.length_a   1.000
_cell.length_b   1.000
_cell.length_c   1.000
_cell.angle_alpha   90.00
_cell.angle_beta   90.00
_cell.angle_gamma   90.00
#
_symmetry.space_group_name_H-M   'P 1'
#
loop_
_entity.id
_entity.type
_entity.pdbx_description
1 polymer ?
#
loop_
_entity_poly.entity_id
_entity_poly.type
_entity_poly.pdbx_seq_one_letter_code
_entity_poly.pdbx_strand_id
1 'polypeptide(L)'
;MRVIIVGAHAEAKQLINRISAGWEISVIDMDQDKLRNFTTNRQIEKYQGDGTSTLVLKKAGIENANAVITLKESDEVNIEVLKIAKQNKILRLSSVINDDLLLINIKN
;
A
#
# COMPACT_ATOMS: atom_id res chain seq x y z
N MET A 1 -6.27 12.26 -7.93
CA MET A 1 -5.04 11.85 -7.23
C MET A 1 -5.15 10.39 -6.85
N ARG A 2 -4.06 9.62 -6.82
CA ARG A 2 -4.12 8.18 -6.52
C ARG A 2 -3.20 7.77 -5.37
N VAL A 3 -3.71 6.92 -4.50
CA VAL A 3 -2.94 6.26 -3.45
C VAL A 3 -3.05 4.75 -3.62
N ILE A 4 -1.92 4.07 -3.50
CA ILE A 4 -1.87 2.61 -3.44
C ILE A 4 -1.62 2.20 -2.00
N ILE A 5 -2.46 1.33 -1.48
CA ILE A 5 -2.34 0.74 -0.15
C ILE A 5 -2.04 -0.74 -0.31
N VAL A 6 -0.93 -1.21 0.27
CA VAL A 6 -0.55 -2.64 0.26
C VAL A 6 -0.83 -3.22 1.64
N GLY A 7 -1.78 -4.14 1.71
CA GLY A 7 -2.31 -4.73 2.94
C GLY A 7 -3.77 -4.37 3.17
N ALA A 8 -4.65 -5.37 3.16
CA ALA A 8 -6.09 -5.24 3.40
C ALA A 8 -6.47 -5.54 4.86
N HIS A 9 -5.81 -4.85 5.81
CA HIS A 9 -6.00 -5.02 7.25
C HIS A 9 -6.86 -3.90 7.88
N ALA A 10 -7.18 -4.00 9.17
CA ALA A 10 -8.10 -3.08 9.84
C ALA A 10 -7.61 -1.61 9.78
N GLU A 11 -6.30 -1.41 9.88
CA GLU A 11 -5.59 -0.14 9.77
C GLU A 11 -5.83 0.51 8.41
N ALA A 12 -5.79 -0.28 7.34
CA ALA A 12 -6.06 0.18 5.98
C ALA A 12 -7.48 0.72 5.85
N LYS A 13 -8.47 0.01 6.43
CA LYS A 13 -9.88 0.45 6.40
C LYS A 13 -10.06 1.78 7.12
N GLN A 14 -9.42 1.95 8.29
CA GLN A 14 -9.49 3.21 9.01
C GLN A 14 -8.80 4.36 8.26
N LEU A 15 -7.64 4.09 7.65
CA LEU A 15 -6.91 5.05 6.85
C LEU A 15 -7.77 5.52 5.67
N ILE A 16 -8.30 4.59 4.87
CA ILE A 16 -9.13 4.87 3.69
C ILE A 16 -10.30 5.79 4.01
N ASN A 17 -10.97 5.56 5.13
CA ASN A 17 -12.10 6.38 5.57
C ASN A 17 -11.72 7.83 5.94
N ARG A 18 -10.43 8.10 6.23
CA ARG A 18 -9.91 9.44 6.54
C ARG A 18 -9.26 10.14 5.35
N ILE A 19 -9.01 9.43 4.25
CA ILE A 19 -8.48 10.05 3.05
C ILE A 19 -9.55 10.98 2.47
N SER A 20 -9.16 12.22 2.17
CA SER A 20 -10.03 13.25 1.59
C SER A 20 -10.72 12.76 0.30
N ALA A 21 -11.90 13.30 0.02
CA ALA A 21 -12.60 13.04 -1.24
C ALA A 21 -11.73 13.41 -2.46
N GLY A 22 -11.98 12.77 -3.61
CA GLY A 22 -11.24 13.00 -4.86
C GLY A 22 -9.95 12.20 -5.04
N TRP A 23 -9.58 11.39 -4.04
CA TRP A 23 -8.55 10.36 -4.19
C TRP A 23 -9.13 9.05 -4.72
N GLU A 24 -8.51 8.51 -5.75
CA GLU A 24 -8.64 7.12 -6.20
C GLU A 24 -7.77 6.23 -5.30
N ILE A 25 -8.31 5.08 -4.90
CA ILE A 25 -7.69 4.22 -3.90
C ILE A 25 -7.59 2.81 -4.46
N SER A 26 -6.36 2.33 -4.63
CA SER A 26 -6.06 0.93 -4.91
C SER A 26 -5.67 0.21 -3.62
N VAL A 27 -6.22 -0.98 -3.39
CA VAL A 27 -5.82 -1.87 -2.30
C VAL A 27 -5.29 -3.16 -2.88
N ILE A 28 -4.06 -3.54 -2.50
CA ILE A 28 -3.42 -4.77 -2.90
C ILE A 28 -3.34 -5.70 -1.69
N ASP A 29 -3.76 -6.95 -1.84
CA ASP A 29 -3.41 -8.02 -0.90
C ASP A 29 -3.30 -9.36 -1.66
N MET A 30 -2.53 -10.30 -1.11
CA MET A 30 -2.37 -11.62 -1.71
C MET A 30 -3.55 -12.54 -1.38
N ASP A 31 -4.18 -12.29 -0.24
CA ASP A 31 -5.30 -13.07 0.29
C ASP A 31 -6.63 -12.60 -0.33
N GLN A 32 -7.19 -13.43 -1.21
CA GLN A 32 -8.43 -13.15 -1.91
C GLN A 32 -9.63 -13.06 -0.96
N ASP A 33 -9.67 -13.87 0.10
CA ASP A 33 -10.77 -13.88 1.05
C ASP A 33 -10.75 -12.61 1.90
N LYS A 34 -9.56 -12.16 2.33
CA LYS A 34 -9.40 -10.83 2.94
C LYS A 34 -9.90 -9.73 2.02
N LEU A 35 -9.46 -9.70 0.76
CA LEU A 35 -9.93 -8.69 -0.20
C LEU A 35 -11.44 -8.73 -0.42
N ARG A 36 -12.03 -9.92 -0.54
CA ARG A 36 -13.48 -10.07 -0.70
C ARG A 36 -14.23 -9.46 0.48
N ASN A 37 -13.77 -9.73 1.70
CA ASN A 37 -14.38 -9.25 2.94
C ASN A 37 -13.98 -7.80 3.29
N PHE A 38 -12.95 -7.24 2.65
CA PHE A 38 -12.47 -5.89 2.90
C PHE A 38 -13.43 -4.83 2.35
N THR A 39 -14.34 -4.37 3.19
CA THR A 39 -15.36 -3.37 2.85
C THR A 39 -15.02 -2.02 3.48
N THR A 40 -15.20 -0.94 2.73
CA THR A 40 -14.97 0.43 3.21
C THR A 40 -16.13 1.33 2.79
N ASN A 41 -16.23 2.52 3.40
CA ASN A 41 -17.29 3.49 3.05
C ASN A 41 -16.94 4.28 1.78
N ARG A 42 -15.77 4.03 1.20
CA ARG A 42 -15.31 4.64 -0.05
C ARG A 42 -15.23 3.60 -1.15
N GLN A 43 -15.39 4.04 -2.39
CA GLN A 43 -15.09 3.21 -3.54
C GLN A 43 -13.58 2.96 -3.59
N ILE A 44 -13.20 1.69 -3.70
CA ILE A 44 -11.82 1.25 -3.81
C ILE A 44 -11.69 0.23 -4.94
N GLU A 45 -10.53 0.20 -5.57
CA GLU A 45 -10.14 -0.85 -6.51
C GLU A 45 -9.32 -1.90 -5.75
N LYS A 46 -9.66 -3.19 -5.92
CA LYS A 46 -9.02 -4.30 -5.22
C LYS A 46 -8.21 -5.14 -6.19
N TYR A 47 -6.96 -5.39 -5.85
CA TYR A 47 -6.04 -6.18 -6.67
C TYR A 47 -5.48 -7.33 -5.85
N GLN A 48 -5.79 -8.55 -6.26
CA GLN A 48 -5.17 -9.73 -5.67
C GLN A 48 -3.76 -9.91 -6.21
N GLY A 49 -2.77 -10.07 -5.33
CA GLY A 49 -1.42 -10.45 -5.71
C GLY A 49 -0.35 -10.06 -4.69
N ASP A 50 0.89 -10.40 -5.02
CA ASP A 50 2.06 -9.99 -4.25
C ASP A 50 2.30 -8.48 -4.39
N GLY A 51 2.41 -7.77 -3.26
CA GLY A 51 2.69 -6.34 -3.23
C GLY A 51 4.08 -5.98 -3.76
N THR A 52 5.04 -6.91 -3.74
CA THR A 52 6.38 -6.74 -4.29
C THR A 52 6.42 -6.98 -5.81
N SER A 53 5.31 -7.44 -6.41
CA SER A 53 5.25 -7.66 -7.84
C SER A 53 5.03 -6.35 -8.60
N THR A 54 6.01 -5.98 -9.43
CA THR A 54 5.90 -4.85 -10.36
C THR A 54 4.66 -4.97 -11.25
N LEU A 55 4.27 -6.18 -11.66
CA LEU A 55 3.07 -6.39 -12.48
C LEU A 55 1.79 -6.03 -11.71
N VAL A 56 1.69 -6.42 -10.44
CA VAL A 56 0.52 -6.11 -9.59
C VAL A 56 0.48 -4.61 -9.30
N LEU A 57 1.62 -4.01 -8.96
CA LEU A 57 1.73 -2.56 -8.73
C LEU A 57 1.36 -1.74 -9.98
N LYS A 58 1.77 -2.19 -11.18
CA LYS A 58 1.34 -1.58 -12.45
C LYS A 58 -0.16 -1.67 -12.66
N LYS A 59 -0.77 -2.85 -12.44
CA LYS A 59 -2.23 -3.02 -12.49
C LYS A 59 -2.96 -2.10 -11.51
N ALA A 60 -2.36 -1.86 -10.34
CA ALA A 60 -2.89 -0.94 -9.33
C ALA A 60 -2.64 0.56 -9.63
N GLY A 61 -1.97 0.88 -10.74
CA GLY A 61 -1.76 2.25 -11.21
C GLY A 61 -0.53 2.95 -10.64
N ILE A 62 0.55 2.23 -10.29
CA ILE A 62 1.74 2.84 -9.68
C ILE A 62 2.39 3.91 -10.56
N GLU A 63 2.29 3.80 -11.87
CA GLU A 63 2.89 4.73 -12.83
C GLU A 63 2.35 6.16 -12.68
N ASN A 64 1.11 6.31 -12.19
CA ASN A 64 0.46 7.60 -11.97
C ASN A 64 0.08 7.82 -10.50
N ALA A 65 0.62 7.02 -9.58
CA ALA A 65 0.32 7.16 -8.16
C ALA A 65 0.90 8.48 -7.61
N ASN A 66 0.26 9.03 -6.59
CA ASN A 66 0.77 10.17 -5.83
C ASN A 66 1.34 9.75 -4.48
N ALA A 67 0.92 8.59 -3.98
CA ALA A 67 1.40 8.00 -2.73
C ALA A 67 1.34 6.48 -2.75
N VAL A 68 2.26 5.84 -2.03
CA VAL A 68 2.24 4.41 -1.71
C VAL A 68 2.34 4.25 -0.19
N ILE A 69 1.42 3.46 0.37
CA ILE A 69 1.33 3.20 1.81
C ILE A 69 1.34 1.69 2.02
N THR A 70 2.24 1.20 2.86
CA THR A 70 2.41 -0.23 3.16
C THR A 70 2.01 -0.53 4.60
N LEU A 71 1.11 -1.50 4.76
CA LEU A 71 0.47 -1.87 6.02
C LEU A 71 0.53 -3.40 6.25
N LYS A 72 1.58 -4.07 5.76
CA LYS A 72 1.81 -5.50 6.05
C LYS A 72 2.53 -5.67 7.39
N GLU A 73 2.38 -6.86 7.97
CA GLU A 73 3.12 -7.29 9.16
C GLU A 73 4.62 -7.48 8.87
N SER A 74 4.98 -7.83 7.63
CA SER A 74 6.38 -7.98 7.22
C SER A 74 6.97 -6.64 6.79
N ASP A 75 7.92 -6.15 7.59
CA ASP A 75 8.65 -4.93 7.26
C ASP A 75 9.55 -5.10 6.04
N GLU A 76 10.05 -6.30 5.77
CA GLU A 76 10.79 -6.61 4.54
C GLU A 76 9.93 -6.35 3.29
N VAL A 77 8.70 -6.88 3.29
CA VAL A 77 7.74 -6.64 2.19
C VAL A 77 7.42 -5.16 2.08
N ASN A 78 7.18 -4.48 3.21
CA ASN A 78 6.88 -3.06 3.24
C ASN A 78 8.02 -2.22 2.61
N ILE A 79 9.26 -2.44 3.06
CA ILE A 79 10.45 -1.74 2.57
C ILE A 79 10.66 -2.00 1.08
N GLU A 80 10.48 -3.25 0.63
CA GLU A 80 10.67 -3.61 -0.78
C GLU A 80 9.65 -2.93 -1.70
N VAL A 81 8.38 -2.91 -1.31
CA VAL A 81 7.33 -2.17 -2.03
C VAL A 81 7.69 -0.69 -2.14
N LEU A 82 8.16 -0.06 -1.05
CA LEU A 82 8.54 1.35 -1.06
C LEU A 82 9.78 1.63 -1.92
N LYS A 83 10.75 0.72 -2.00
CA LYS A 83 11.88 0.83 -2.93
C LYS A 83 11.40 0.82 -4.38
N ILE A 84 10.50 -0.09 -4.74
CA ILE A 84 9.90 -0.14 -6.09
C ILE A 84 9.14 1.16 -6.38
N ALA A 85 8.36 1.65 -5.42
CA ALA A 85 7.65 2.93 -5.54
C ALA A 85 8.61 4.12 -5.75
N LYS A 86 9.73 4.15 -5.02
CA LYS A 86 10.78 5.16 -5.19
C LYS A 86 11.40 5.11 -6.59
N GLN A 87 11.65 3.91 -7.14
CA GLN A 87 12.13 3.75 -8.51
C GLN A 87 11.13 4.26 -9.55
N ASN A 88 9.83 4.17 -9.26
CA ASN A 88 8.74 4.77 -10.05
C ASN A 88 8.54 6.28 -9.76
N LYS A 89 9.51 6.93 -9.10
CA LYS A 89 9.53 8.38 -8.81
C LYS A 89 8.36 8.85 -7.93
N ILE A 90 7.77 7.94 -7.14
CA ILE A 90 6.76 8.32 -6.15
C ILE A 90 7.44 8.94 -4.93
N LEU A 91 7.02 10.16 -4.58
CA LEU A 91 7.65 10.94 -3.49
C LEU A 91 7.00 10.71 -2.13
N ARG A 92 5.69 10.40 -2.09
CA ARG A 92 4.97 10.19 -0.83
C ARG A 92 4.94 8.70 -0.51
N LEU A 93 5.89 8.28 0.31
CA LEU A 93 6.08 6.89 0.73
C LEU A 93 5.84 6.81 2.23
N SER A 94 5.04 5.86 2.69
CA SER A 94 4.78 5.66 4.12
C SER A 94 4.62 4.19 4.43
N SER A 95 5.13 3.75 5.58
CA SER A 95 5.01 2.38 6.04
C SER A 95 4.71 2.33 7.52
N VAL A 96 3.97 1.31 7.94
CA VAL A 96 4.09 0.78 9.30
C VAL A 96 5.42 0.02 9.40
N ILE A 97 6.12 0.19 10.53
CA ILE A 97 7.31 -0.58 10.88
C ILE A 97 6.98 -1.29 12.20
N ASN A 98 7.11 -2.61 12.20
CA ASN A 98 6.74 -3.48 13.32
C ASN A 98 7.98 -3.90 14.13
N ASP A 99 9.16 -3.92 13.52
CA ASP A 99 10.45 -4.21 14.15
C ASP A 99 11.26 -2.92 14.37
N ASP A 100 11.44 -2.56 15.64
CA ASP A 100 12.19 -1.38 16.08
C ASP A 100 13.65 -1.38 15.61
N LEU A 101 14.27 -2.54 15.38
CA LEU A 101 15.65 -2.65 14.91
C LEU A 101 15.82 -2.15 13.46
N LEU A 102 14.76 -2.23 12.65
CA LEU A 102 14.79 -1.75 11.26
C LEU A 102 14.74 -0.22 11.16
N LEU A 103 14.17 0.47 12.15
CA LEU A 103 14.14 1.93 12.20
C LEU A 103 15.54 2.56 12.28
N ILE A 104 16.50 1.84 12.85
CA ILE A 104 17.89 2.30 12.99
C ILE A 104 18.60 2.33 11.63
N ASN A 105 18.30 1.36 10.76
CA ASN A 105 18.97 1.21 9.47
C ASN A 105 18.41 2.09 8.35
N ILE A 106 17.19 2.64 8.50
CA ILE A 106 16.55 3.50 7.50
C ILE A 106 16.96 4.98 7.68
N LYS A 107 17.49 5.36 8.85
CA LYS A 107 17.90 6.74 9.17
C LYS A 107 19.34 7.08 8.76
N ASN A 108 20.13 6.10 8.34
CA ASN A 108 21.50 6.26 7.83
C ASN A 108 21.52 6.11 6.30
#